data_AF-A0A800BJX5-F1
#
_entry.id   AF-A0A800BJX5-F1
#
_cell.length_a   1.000
_cell.length_b   1.000
_cell.length_c   1.000
_cell.angle_alpha   90.00
_cell.angle_beta   90.00
_cell.angle_gamma   90.00
#
_symmetry.space_group_name_H-M   'P 1'
#
loop_
_entity.id
_entity.type
_entity.pdbx_description
1 polymer ?
#
loop_
_entity_poly.entity_id
_entity_poly.type
_entity_poly.pdbx_seq_one_letter_code
_entity_poly.pdbx_strand_id
1 'polypeptide(L)'
;MPVGKKILWSGLGWVLAGPIGALVGFSLAAFSEQPPEGSPYRMHYGPRKSPKDYPRTRPGDFAVSLLVLLGQVMKADNKLLKSELAFVKQFLTKHFGQENA
;
A
#
# COMPACT_ATOMS: atom_id res chain seq x y z
N MET A 1 26.30 24.25 11.15
CA MET A 1 26.09 22.99 10.40
C MET A 1 26.24 21.81 11.37
N PRO A 2 25.17 21.16 11.86
CA PRO A 2 25.31 20.02 12.77
C PRO A 2 25.04 18.69 12.05
N VAL A 3 25.79 18.39 10.99
CA VAL A 3 25.74 17.07 10.31
C VAL A 3 26.20 15.94 11.25
N GLY A 4 26.96 16.28 12.29
CA GLY A 4 27.50 15.33 13.25
C GLY A 4 26.46 14.59 14.09
N LYS A 5 25.31 15.19 14.40
CA LYS A 5 24.32 14.54 15.29
C LYS A 5 23.61 13.38 14.58
N LYS A 6 23.16 13.55 13.33
CA LYS A 6 22.45 12.51 12.58
C LYS A 6 23.28 11.26 12.37
N ILE A 7 24.53 11.44 11.94
CA ILE A 7 25.43 10.31 11.65
C ILE A 7 25.81 9.59 12.95
N LEU A 8 25.97 10.32 14.06
CA LEU A 8 26.19 9.70 15.37
C LEU A 8 25.00 8.84 15.80
N TRP A 9 23.78 9.36 15.72
CA TRP A 9 22.59 8.65 16.18
C TRP A 9 22.23 7.47 15.27
N SER A 10 22.40 7.60 13.96
CA SER A 10 22.23 6.49 13.02
C SER A 10 23.32 5.42 13.16
N GLY A 11 24.58 5.83 13.37
CA GLY A 11 25.68 4.91 13.64
C GLY A 11 25.54 4.19 14.97
N LEU A 12 25.11 4.90 16.02
CA LEU A 12 24.84 4.32 17.33
C LEU A 12 23.68 3.31 17.27
N GLY A 13 22.61 3.62 16.53
CA GLY A 13 21.53 2.67 16.27
C GLY A 13 22.02 1.41 15.54
N TRP A 14 22.97 1.55 14.61
CA TRP A 14 23.57 0.42 13.91
C TRP A 14 24.37 -0.49 14.86
N VAL A 15 25.23 0.09 15.71
CA VAL A 15 26.07 -0.70 16.62
C VAL A 15 25.24 -1.43 17.67
N LEU A 16 24.14 -0.83 18.14
CA LEU A 16 23.30 -1.39 19.20
C LEU A 16 22.27 -2.42 18.71
N ALA A 17 21.69 -2.23 17.53
CA ALA A 17 20.58 -3.07 17.04
C ALA A 17 20.67 -3.41 15.55
N GLY A 18 21.86 -3.28 14.96
CA GLY A 18 22.11 -3.63 13.55
C GLY A 18 21.41 -2.70 12.56
N PRO A 19 21.22 -3.15 11.31
CA PRO A 19 20.66 -2.33 10.24
C PRO A 19 19.28 -1.72 10.58
N ILE A 20 18.49 -2.40 11.41
CA ILE A 20 17.17 -1.95 11.85
C ILE A 20 17.31 -0.77 12.84
N GLY A 21 18.24 -0.87 13.78
CA GLY A 21 18.52 0.20 14.73
C GLY A 21 19.02 1.48 14.05
N ALA A 22 19.75 1.36 12.94
CA ALA A 22 20.19 2.52 12.17
C ALA A 22 19.04 3.31 11.56
N LEU A 23 17.98 2.62 11.09
CA LEU A 23 16.78 3.24 10.54
C LEU A 23 15.96 3.95 11.63
N VAL A 24 15.85 3.32 12.80
CA VAL A 24 15.15 3.90 13.97
C VAL A 24 15.94 5.09 14.55
N GLY A 25 17.26 4.99 14.65
CA GLY A 25 18.12 6.08 15.10
C GLY A 25 18.09 7.28 14.14
N PHE A 26 18.03 7.03 12.83
CA PHE A 26 17.85 8.07 11.82
C PHE A 26 16.47 8.74 11.91
N SER A 27 15.39 7.97 12.07
CA SER A 27 14.03 8.52 12.13
C SER A 27 13.86 9.40 13.35
N LEU A 28 14.33 8.97 14.52
CA LEU A 28 14.27 9.75 15.75
C LEU A 28 15.09 11.05 15.67
N ALA A 29 16.28 10.99 15.07
CA ALA A 29 17.12 12.16 14.82
C ALA A 29 16.49 13.13 13.79
N ALA A 30 15.72 12.63 12.82
CA ALA A 30 15.03 13.44 11.82
C ALA A 30 13.82 14.19 12.42
N PHE A 31 13.11 13.60 13.39
CA PHE A 31 12.02 14.28 14.11
C PHE A 31 12.53 15.35 15.07
N SER A 32 13.71 15.13 15.67
CA SER A 32 14.37 16.09 16.56
C SER A 32 14.90 17.34 15.84
N GLU A 33 15.06 17.31 14.52
CA GLU A 33 15.50 18.45 13.73
C GLU A 33 14.34 19.00 12.90
N GLN A 34 13.43 19.73 13.53
CA GLN A 34 12.65 20.75 12.82
C GLN A 34 13.56 21.97 12.62
N PRO A 35 13.98 22.30 11.37
CA PRO A 35 14.70 23.53 11.10
C PRO A 35 13.69 24.70 11.03
N PRO A 36 14.09 25.94 11.38
CA PRO A 36 13.28 27.12 11.10
C PRO A 36 12.99 27.21 9.59
N GLU A 37 11.80 27.68 9.22
CA GLU A 37 11.40 27.93 7.83
C GLU A 37 12.49 28.69 7.06
N GLY A 38 12.93 28.15 5.91
CA GLY A 38 13.74 28.92 4.95
C GLY A 38 15.05 28.33 4.43
N SER A 39 15.41 27.07 4.72
CA SER A 39 16.64 26.46 4.18
C SER A 39 16.42 25.73 2.84
N PRO A 40 17.17 26.03 1.76
CA PRO A 40 16.99 25.46 0.42
C PRO A 40 17.57 24.04 0.24
N TYR A 41 17.87 23.32 1.32
CA TYR A 41 18.44 21.97 1.24
C TYR A 41 17.36 20.91 0.96
N ARG A 42 17.03 20.77 -0.33
CA ARG A 42 16.27 19.64 -0.90
C ARG A 42 16.95 18.30 -0.58
N MET A 43 16.39 17.58 0.38
CA MET A 43 16.56 16.13 0.50
C MET A 43 16.06 15.44 -0.77
N HIS A 44 16.98 14.93 -1.58
CA HIS A 44 16.71 13.99 -2.67
C HIS A 44 16.31 12.63 -2.09
N TYR A 45 15.06 12.51 -1.66
CA TYR A 45 14.37 11.23 -1.78
C TYR A 45 14.11 11.02 -3.27
N GLY A 46 14.49 9.86 -3.82
CA GLY A 46 14.08 9.43 -5.17
C GLY A 46 12.58 9.64 -5.38
N PRO A 47 12.10 9.76 -6.64
CA PRO A 47 10.82 10.38 -6.99
C PRO A 47 9.75 9.92 -5.99
N ARG A 48 9.34 10.85 -5.13
CA ARG A 48 8.19 10.66 -4.26
C ARG A 48 7.04 10.39 -5.21
N LYS A 49 6.70 9.11 -5.43
CA LYS A 49 5.42 8.75 -6.05
C LYS A 49 4.41 9.54 -5.25
N SER A 50 3.80 10.51 -5.90
CA SER A 50 2.83 11.34 -5.21
C SER A 50 1.74 10.39 -4.73
N PRO A 51 1.11 10.61 -3.57
CA PRO A 51 -0.08 9.86 -3.20
C PRO A 51 -1.17 9.87 -4.29
N LYS A 52 -1.07 10.79 -5.26
CA LYS A 52 -1.86 10.86 -6.50
C LYS A 52 -1.57 9.76 -7.53
N ASP A 53 -0.46 9.03 -7.45
CA ASP A 53 -0.08 7.97 -8.40
C ASP A 53 -0.61 6.59 -7.99
N TYR A 54 -1.34 6.48 -6.88
CA TYR A 54 -2.06 5.26 -6.54
C TYR A 54 -3.33 5.18 -7.38
N PRO A 55 -3.60 4.05 -8.05
CA PRO A 55 -4.84 3.88 -8.80
C PRO A 55 -6.02 4.04 -7.85
N ARG A 56 -6.82 5.08 -8.09
CA ARG A 56 -8.01 5.37 -7.31
C ARG A 56 -9.11 4.40 -7.74
N THR A 57 -9.40 3.42 -6.89
CA THR A 57 -10.44 2.42 -7.15
C THR A 57 -11.79 3.10 -7.30
N ARG A 58 -12.48 2.82 -8.40
CA ARG A 58 -13.87 3.22 -8.61
C ARG A 58 -14.79 2.19 -7.96
N PRO A 59 -16.02 2.56 -7.55
CA PRO A 59 -16.99 1.63 -6.98
C PRO A 59 -17.24 0.37 -7.85
N GLY A 60 -17.21 0.52 -9.18
CA GLY A 60 -17.35 -0.60 -10.12
C GLY A 60 -16.13 -1.53 -10.22
N ASP A 61 -14.94 -1.06 -9.87
CA ASP A 61 -13.70 -1.86 -9.96
C ASP A 61 -13.72 -3.05 -8.98
N PHE A 62 -14.42 -2.89 -7.85
CA PHE A 62 -14.66 -3.98 -6.90
C PHE A 62 -15.54 -5.08 -7.50
N ALA A 63 -16.65 -4.73 -8.16
CA ALA A 63 -17.56 -5.69 -8.79
C ALA A 63 -16.86 -6.49 -9.89
N VAL A 64 -16.02 -5.83 -10.71
CA VAL A 64 -15.21 -6.49 -11.74
C VAL A 64 -14.18 -7.43 -11.10
N SER A 65 -13.49 -6.99 -10.05
CA SER A 65 -12.50 -7.81 -9.34
C SER A 65 -13.14 -9.06 -8.71
N LEU A 66 -14.34 -8.92 -8.14
CA LEU A 66 -15.10 -10.03 -7.57
C LEU A 66 -15.59 -11.01 -8.65
N LEU A 67 -16.06 -10.52 -9.80
CA LEU A 67 -16.45 -11.36 -10.94
C LEU A 67 -15.28 -12.21 -11.44
N VAL A 68 -14.10 -11.59 -11.58
CA VAL A 68 -12.88 -12.29 -12.00
C VAL A 68 -12.47 -13.36 -10.98
N LEU A 69 -12.55 -13.03 -9.68
CA LEU A 69 -12.26 -13.98 -8.60
C LEU A 69 -13.19 -15.20 -8.64
N LEU A 70 -14.50 -14.97 -8.75
CA LEU A 70 -15.49 -16.06 -8.83
C LEU A 70 -15.24 -16.93 -10.05
N GLY A 71 -14.93 -16.34 -11.21
CA GLY A 71 -14.56 -17.06 -12.41
C GLY A 71 -13.29 -17.90 -12.26
N GLN A 72 -12.26 -17.39 -11.55
CA GLN A 72 -11.04 -18.16 -11.27
C GLN A 72 -11.29 -19.31 -10.30
N VAL A 73 -12.11 -19.12 -9.27
CA VAL A 73 -12.47 -20.19 -8.33
C VAL A 73 -13.20 -21.32 -9.05
N MET A 74 -14.19 -20.99 -9.89
CA MET A 74 -14.89 -21.99 -10.71
C MET A 74 -13.95 -22.71 -11.69
N LYS A 75 -12.95 -22.01 -12.22
CA LYS A 75 -11.93 -22.62 -13.10
C LYS A 75 -10.99 -23.56 -12.35
N ALA A 76 -10.69 -23.28 -11.09
CA ALA A 76 -9.77 -24.06 -10.27
C ALA A 76 -10.33 -25.44 -9.88
N ASP A 77 -11.66 -25.60 -9.81
CA ASP A 77 -12.29 -26.87 -9.41
C ASP A 77 -12.17 -28.00 -10.46
N ASN A 78 -11.56 -27.74 -11.63
CA ASN A 78 -11.36 -28.69 -12.74
C ASN A 78 -12.65 -29.41 -13.21
N LYS A 79 -13.82 -29.01 -12.72
CA LYS A 79 -15.15 -29.55 -13.03
C LYS A 79 -16.08 -28.38 -13.35
N LEU A 80 -16.62 -28.36 -14.56
CA LEU A 80 -17.59 -27.33 -14.96
C LEU A 80 -18.99 -27.76 -14.51
N LEU A 81 -19.37 -27.37 -13.29
CA LEU A 81 -20.68 -27.68 -12.71
C LEU A 81 -21.71 -26.61 -13.05
N LYS A 82 -22.83 -27.01 -13.68
CA LYS A 82 -23.95 -26.11 -13.97
C LYS A 82 -24.60 -25.55 -12.70
N SER A 83 -24.55 -26.29 -11.60
CA SER A 83 -25.07 -25.88 -10.29
C SER A 83 -24.30 -24.69 -9.71
N GLU A 84 -22.98 -24.65 -9.87
CA GLU A 84 -22.15 -23.52 -9.39
C GLU A 84 -22.36 -22.27 -10.21
N LEU A 85 -22.46 -22.41 -11.54
CA LEU A 85 -22.80 -21.32 -12.43
C LEU A 85 -24.17 -20.71 -12.07
N ALA A 86 -25.16 -21.57 -11.80
CA ALA A 86 -26.48 -21.12 -11.39
C ALA A 86 -26.45 -20.37 -10.05
N PHE A 87 -25.69 -20.87 -9.08
CA PHE A 87 -25.50 -20.22 -7.78
C PHE A 87 -24.81 -18.86 -7.92
N VAL A 88 -23.68 -18.80 -8.62
CA VAL A 88 -22.91 -17.55 -8.84
C VAL A 88 -23.78 -16.51 -9.56
N LYS A 89 -24.55 -16.94 -10.56
CA LYS A 89 -25.50 -16.06 -11.26
C LYS A 89 -26.54 -15.49 -10.29
N GLN A 90 -27.18 -16.33 -9.48
CA GLN A 90 -28.20 -15.90 -8.53
C GLN A 90 -27.61 -14.98 -7.44
N PHE A 91 -26.40 -15.30 -6.96
CA PHE A 91 -25.64 -14.48 -6.00
C PHE A 91 -25.36 -13.07 -6.57
N LEU A 92 -24.80 -12.99 -7.78
CA LEU A 92 -24.51 -11.70 -8.41
C LEU A 92 -25.77 -10.89 -8.70
N THR A 93 -26.85 -11.52 -9.17
CA THR A 93 -28.13 -10.83 -9.40
C THR A 93 -28.73 -10.30 -8.10
N LYS A 94 -28.66 -11.07 -7.01
CA LYS A 94 -29.20 -10.65 -5.70
C LYS A 94 -28.41 -9.48 -5.10
N HIS A 95 -27.09 -9.51 -5.21
CA HIS A 95 -26.23 -8.53 -4.55
C HIS A 95 -25.94 -7.28 -5.37
N PHE A 96 -25.96 -7.35 -6.71
CA PHE A 96 -25.65 -6.20 -7.58
C PHE A 96 -26.83 -5.75 -8.48
N GLY A 97 -27.90 -6.54 -8.56
CA GLY A 97 -29.04 -6.31 -9.47
C GLY A 97 -30.20 -5.50 -8.88
N GLN A 98 -30.26 -5.31 -7.55
CA GLN A 98 -31.32 -4.49 -6.92
C GLN A 98 -30.98 -2.99 -6.82
N GLU A 99 -29.74 -2.61 -7.16
CA GLU A 99 -29.20 -1.26 -6.92
C GLU A 99 -28.67 -0.57 -8.19
N ASN A 100 -28.94 -1.15 -9.38
CA ASN A 100 -28.62 -0.56 -10.68
C ASN A 100 -29.76 -0.70 -11.72
N ALA A 101 -31.01 -0.84 -11.27
CA ALA A 101 -32.19 -0.72 -12.13
C ALA A 101 -32.70 0.72 -12.16
#